data_AF-A0A924P3A3-F1
#
_entry.id   AF-A0A924P3A3-F1
#
_cell.length_a   1.000
_cell.length_b   1.000
_cell.length_c   1.000
_cell.angle_alpha   90.00
_cell.angle_beta   90.00
_cell.angle_gamma   90.00
#
_symmetry.space_group_name_H-M   'P 1'
#
loop_
_entity.id
_entity.type
_entity.pdbx_description
1 polymer ?
#
loop_
_entity_poly.entity_id
_entity_poly.type
_entity_poly.pdbx_seq_one_letter_code
_entity_poly.pdbx_strand_id
1 'polypeptide(L)'
;MQDLILKIVLPLVGLVIVLLCIGAYFFKYGSHLKDSTQEFKMFGADMKISIITIFVMVGLIFIFAGTYFNIVVTNSKLATMLESEKKKSGESLAELQELKGQVNLLQRSQIKTLSYFLDLDSTDVLPDPKYLKITYKLWGEEDKEKPALCSPVTLFEKPRLLITIQDIKPESYITSLTAEDIKTRRKWKVGNFFPLSPSLKLKRS
;
A
#
# COMPACT_ATOMS: atom_id res chain seq x y z
N MET A 1 16.72 -29.72 22.27
CA MET A 1 17.82 -30.69 22.45
C MET A 1 17.78 -31.79 21.39
N GLN A 2 16.63 -32.43 21.14
CA GLN A 2 16.45 -33.44 20.08
C GLN A 2 16.83 -32.95 18.66
N ASP A 3 16.47 -31.72 18.30
CA ASP A 3 16.85 -31.10 17.02
C ASP A 3 18.37 -31.03 16.79
N LEU A 4 19.13 -30.78 17.85
CA LEU A 4 20.58 -30.61 17.77
C LEU A 4 21.27 -31.96 17.57
N ILE A 5 20.75 -33.00 18.24
CA ILE A 5 21.21 -34.37 18.09
C ILE A 5 20.97 -34.86 16.65
N LEU A 6 19.76 -34.62 16.11
CA LEU A 6 19.42 -35.10 14.77
C LEU A 6 20.16 -34.35 13.65
N LYS A 7 20.35 -33.03 13.79
CA LYS A 7 20.90 -32.17 12.73
C LYS A 7 22.42 -32.12 12.70
N ILE A 8 23.07 -32.22 13.86
CA ILE A 8 24.52 -32.02 13.99
C ILE A 8 25.20 -33.31 14.42
N VAL A 9 24.72 -33.95 15.48
CA VAL A 9 25.40 -35.12 16.05
C VAL A 9 25.30 -36.33 15.11
N LEU A 10 24.12 -36.60 14.54
CA LEU A 10 23.90 -37.75 13.66
C LEU A 10 24.78 -37.77 12.40
N PRO A 11 24.85 -36.69 11.59
CA PRO A 11 25.74 -36.67 10.43
C PRO A 11 27.22 -36.63 10.81
N LEU A 12 27.58 -35.99 11.95
CA LEU A 12 28.96 -35.97 12.44
C LEU A 12 29.44 -37.37 12.86
N VAL A 13 28.60 -38.13 13.56
CA VAL A 13 28.88 -39.52 13.93
C VAL A 13 29.02 -40.40 12.68
N GLY A 14 28.13 -40.24 11.70
CA GLY A 14 28.24 -40.95 10.42
C GLY A 14 29.55 -40.63 9.67
N LEU A 15 29.96 -39.37 9.67
CA LEU A 15 31.22 -38.93 9.04
C LEU A 15 32.45 -39.49 9.77
N VAL A 16 32.45 -39.51 11.10
CA VAL A 16 33.53 -40.13 11.90
C VAL A 16 33.63 -41.63 11.62
N ILE A 17 32.50 -42.34 11.52
CA ILE A 17 32.48 -43.78 11.18
C ILE A 17 33.11 -44.02 9.80
N VAL A 18 32.75 -43.22 8.80
CA VAL A 18 33.30 -43.34 7.44
C VAL A 18 34.81 -43.04 7.43
N LEU A 19 35.25 -41.98 8.13
CA LEU A 19 36.67 -41.65 8.26
C LEU A 19 37.47 -42.74 8.95
N LEU A 20 36.93 -43.35 10.01
CA LEU A 20 37.55 -44.49 10.69
C LEU A 20 37.64 -45.71 9.76
N CYS A 21 36.62 -45.96 8.93
CA CYS A 21 36.66 -47.04 7.93
C CYS A 21 37.74 -46.80 6.87
N ILE A 22 37.87 -45.57 6.36
CA ILE A 22 38.92 -45.18 5.40
C ILE A 22 40.30 -45.28 6.06
N GLY A 23 40.45 -44.75 7.27
CA GLY A 23 41.71 -44.81 8.02
C GLY A 23 42.15 -46.24 8.32
N ALA A 24 41.22 -47.11 8.73
CA ALA A 24 41.49 -48.52 8.93
C ALA A 24 41.88 -49.25 7.64
N TYR A 25 41.42 -48.79 6.47
CA TYR A 25 41.84 -49.35 5.18
C TYR A 25 43.28 -48.95 4.81
N PHE A 26 43.69 -47.71 5.09
CA PHE A 26 45.02 -47.18 4.75
C PHE A 26 46.12 -47.55 5.75
N PHE A 27 45.82 -47.54 7.06
CA PHE A 27 46.73 -48.05 8.08
C PHE A 27 46.55 -49.56 8.15
N LYS A 28 47.62 -50.35 7.94
CA LYS A 28 47.71 -51.84 7.87
C LYS A 28 46.87 -52.69 8.88
N TYR A 29 46.13 -52.11 9.81
CA TYR A 29 45.07 -52.75 10.61
C TYR A 29 43.93 -53.34 9.77
N GLY A 30 43.63 -52.77 8.60
CA GLY A 30 42.54 -53.23 7.74
C GLY A 30 42.75 -54.62 7.15
N SER A 31 43.99 -55.13 7.05
CA SER A 31 44.24 -56.47 6.51
C SER A 31 43.64 -57.57 7.40
N HIS A 32 43.62 -57.38 8.73
CA HIS A 32 42.99 -58.32 9.66
C HIS A 32 41.45 -58.29 9.63
N LEU A 33 40.85 -57.17 9.23
CA LEU A 33 39.39 -56.98 9.12
C LEU A 33 38.86 -57.30 7.72
N LYS A 34 39.73 -57.28 6.70
CA LYS A 34 39.41 -57.63 5.33
C LYS A 34 39.13 -59.12 5.17
N ASP A 35 39.82 -59.95 5.93
CA ASP A 35 39.67 -61.42 5.93
C ASP A 35 38.51 -61.92 6.80
N SER A 36 37.98 -61.10 7.70
CA SER A 36 36.74 -61.39 8.42
C SER A 36 35.52 -61.07 7.54
N THR A 37 35.23 -61.95 6.58
CA THR A 37 34.00 -61.90 5.78
C THR A 37 32.83 -62.49 6.56
N GLN A 38 31.75 -61.72 6.74
CA GLN A 38 30.48 -62.26 7.21
C GLN A 38 29.68 -62.75 6.00
N GLU A 39 29.29 -64.02 6.01
CA GLU A 39 28.39 -64.59 5.02
C GLU A 39 26.94 -64.29 5.42
N PHE A 40 26.29 -63.39 4.70
CA PHE A 40 24.84 -63.17 4.83
C PHE A 40 24.13 -63.98 3.76
N LYS A 41 23.42 -65.04 4.17
CA LYS A 41 22.54 -65.83 3.31
C LYS A 41 21.12 -65.33 3.45
N MET A 42 20.65 -64.50 2.54
CA MET A 42 19.24 -64.12 2.45
C MET A 42 18.83 -64.01 0.97
N PHE A 43 17.65 -64.57 0.64
CA PHE A 43 17.02 -64.49 -0.69
C PHE A 43 17.90 -64.94 -1.88
N GLY A 44 18.47 -66.15 -1.82
CA GLY A 44 19.12 -66.77 -2.99
C GLY A 44 20.39 -66.09 -3.49
N ALA A 45 20.90 -65.07 -2.79
CA ALA A 45 22.16 -64.42 -3.06
C ALA A 45 23.12 -64.66 -1.89
N ASP A 46 24.20 -65.41 -2.16
CA ASP A 46 25.31 -65.56 -1.23
C ASP A 46 26.20 -64.32 -1.32
N MET A 47 25.95 -63.33 -0.46
CA MET A 47 26.75 -62.11 -0.41
C MET A 47 27.82 -62.22 0.69
N LYS A 48 29.09 -62.29 0.28
CA LYS A 48 30.26 -62.13 1.15
C LYS A 48 30.57 -60.65 1.29
N ILE A 49 30.04 -60.04 2.35
CA ILE A 49 30.23 -58.61 2.61
C ILE A 49 31.29 -58.46 3.71
N SER A 50 32.29 -57.62 3.46
CA SER A 50 33.25 -57.26 4.50
C SER A 50 32.55 -56.43 5.57
N ILE A 51 32.87 -56.67 6.83
CA ILE A 51 32.37 -55.89 7.98
C ILE A 51 32.56 -54.39 7.76
N ILE A 52 33.65 -53.99 7.09
CA ILE A 52 33.94 -52.60 6.73
C ILE A 52 32.84 -52.00 5.85
N THR A 53 32.32 -52.75 4.88
CA THR A 53 31.25 -52.30 3.97
C THR A 53 29.94 -52.07 4.72
N ILE A 54 29.66 -52.86 5.76
CA ILE A 54 28.48 -52.68 6.62
C ILE A 54 28.61 -51.38 7.42
N PHE A 55 29.78 -51.12 8.02
CA PHE A 55 30.02 -49.87 8.75
C PHE A 55 29.94 -48.64 7.85
N VAL A 56 30.44 -48.73 6.61
CA VAL A 56 30.29 -47.66 5.61
C VAL A 56 28.82 -47.42 5.27
N MET A 57 28.03 -48.47 5.05
CA MET A 57 26.58 -48.33 4.80
C MET A 57 25.86 -47.66 5.97
N VAL A 58 26.15 -48.07 7.21
CA VAL A 58 25.55 -47.49 8.41
C VAL A 58 25.94 -46.01 8.55
N GLY A 59 27.21 -45.67 8.31
CA GLY A 59 27.69 -44.28 8.32
C GLY A 59 26.98 -43.41 7.28
N LEU A 60 26.79 -43.93 6.05
CA LEU A 60 26.07 -43.24 5.00
C LEU A 60 24.59 -43.03 5.35
N ILE A 61 23.91 -44.04 5.92
CA ILE A 61 22.51 -43.90 6.35
C ILE A 61 22.37 -42.78 7.39
N PHE A 62 23.30 -42.66 8.34
CA PHE A 62 23.27 -41.57 9.32
C PHE A 62 23.50 -40.19 8.71
N ILE A 63 24.40 -40.08 7.73
CA ILE A 63 24.63 -38.83 7.00
C ILE A 63 23.39 -38.44 6.19
N PHE A 64 22.81 -39.38 5.43
CA PHE A 64 21.61 -39.14 4.63
C PHE A 64 20.39 -38.81 5.49
N ALA A 65 20.17 -39.51 6.60
CA ALA A 65 19.09 -39.19 7.52
C ALA A 65 19.27 -37.78 8.12
N GLY A 66 20.47 -37.45 8.62
CA GLY A 66 20.75 -36.13 9.20
C GLY A 66 20.55 -34.99 8.19
N THR A 67 21.05 -35.15 6.97
CA THR A 67 20.89 -34.15 5.89
C THR A 67 19.45 -34.02 5.42
N TYR A 68 18.72 -35.13 5.26
CA TYR A 68 17.31 -35.12 4.88
C TYR A 68 16.46 -34.33 5.89
N PHE A 69 16.61 -34.61 7.19
CA PHE A 69 15.90 -33.87 8.23
C PHE A 69 16.27 -32.38 8.24
N ASN A 70 17.52 -32.05 7.96
CA ASN A 70 17.96 -30.65 7.92
C ASN A 70 17.32 -29.89 6.75
N ILE A 71 17.22 -30.52 5.57
CA ILE A 71 16.56 -29.94 4.39
C ILE A 71 15.06 -29.74 4.64
N VAL A 72 14.37 -30.76 5.16
CA VAL A 72 12.92 -30.69 5.41
C VAL A 72 12.58 -29.59 6.41
N VAL A 73 13.33 -29.49 7.51
CA VAL A 73 13.09 -28.47 8.54
C VAL A 73 13.47 -27.06 8.05
N THR A 74 14.52 -26.95 7.24
CA THR A 74 14.89 -25.66 6.65
C THR A 74 13.81 -25.17 5.70
N ASN A 75 13.31 -26.04 4.82
CA ASN A 75 12.23 -25.70 3.89
C ASN A 75 10.93 -25.29 4.61
N SER A 76 10.55 -25.97 5.70
CA SER A 76 9.36 -25.57 6.46
C SER A 76 9.54 -24.22 7.16
N LYS A 77 10.75 -23.94 7.66
CA LYS A 77 11.09 -22.63 8.26
C LYS A 77 11.11 -21.50 7.23
N LEU A 78 11.63 -21.74 6.02
CA LEU A 78 11.57 -20.75 4.94
C LEU A 78 10.13 -20.49 4.49
N ALA A 79 9.30 -21.54 4.36
CA ALA A 79 7.90 -21.39 3.97
C ALA A 79 7.11 -20.54 4.97
N THR A 80 7.30 -20.78 6.27
CA THR A 80 6.64 -20.00 7.34
C THR A 80 7.10 -18.56 7.39
N MET A 81 8.40 -18.29 7.18
CA MET A 81 8.91 -16.93 7.07
C MET A 81 8.29 -16.20 5.87
N LEU A 82 8.22 -16.86 4.71
CA LEU A 82 7.68 -16.29 3.49
C LEU A 82 6.17 -15.97 3.59
N GLU A 83 5.39 -16.82 4.26
CA GLU A 83 3.99 -16.51 4.58
C GLU A 83 3.85 -15.31 5.53
N SER A 84 4.71 -15.22 6.54
CA SER A 84 4.70 -14.10 7.49
C SER A 84 5.06 -12.76 6.83
N GLU A 85 6.01 -12.75 5.90
CA GLU A 85 6.36 -11.55 5.13
C GLU A 85 5.27 -11.14 4.16
N LYS A 86 4.65 -12.11 3.46
CA LYS A 86 3.49 -11.83 2.60
C LYS A 86 2.35 -11.19 3.38
N LYS A 87 2.07 -11.68 4.59
CA LYS A 87 1.03 -11.13 5.46
C LYS A 87 1.35 -9.68 5.87
N LYS A 88 2.58 -9.40 6.32
CA LYS A 88 3.04 -8.04 6.64
C LYS A 88 2.98 -7.09 5.44
N SER A 89 3.34 -7.58 4.25
CA SER A 89 3.24 -6.81 3.02
C SER A 89 1.79 -6.51 2.62
N GLY A 90 0.86 -7.43 2.88
CA GLY A 90 -0.57 -7.20 2.66
C GLY A 90 -1.16 -6.17 3.63
N GLU A 91 -0.80 -6.26 4.92
CA GLU A 91 -1.24 -5.32 5.96
C GLU A 91 -0.76 -3.90 5.69
N SER A 92 0.52 -3.73 5.32
CA SER A 92 1.08 -2.41 4.97
C SER A 92 0.45 -1.78 3.72
N LEU A 93 0.05 -2.57 2.72
CA LEU A 93 -0.69 -2.06 1.56
C LEU A 93 -2.10 -1.59 1.94
N ALA A 94 -2.77 -2.30 2.84
CA ALA A 94 -4.08 -1.91 3.35
C ALA A 94 -4.02 -0.62 4.15
N GLU A 95 -3.02 -0.47 5.04
CA GLU A 95 -2.77 0.75 5.81
C GLU A 95 -2.53 1.97 4.91
N LEU A 96 -1.70 1.81 3.87
CA LEU A 96 -1.44 2.89 2.90
C LEU A 96 -2.71 3.31 2.14
N GLN A 97 -3.57 2.34 1.80
CA GLN A 97 -4.83 2.62 1.11
C GLN A 97 -5.82 3.35 2.03
N GLU A 98 -5.88 2.99 3.30
CA GLU A 98 -6.69 3.68 4.31
C GLU A 98 -6.20 5.11 4.53
N LEU A 99 -4.88 5.29 4.70
CA LEU A 99 -4.27 6.61 4.88
C LEU A 99 -4.56 7.54 3.69
N LYS A 100 -4.46 7.00 2.47
CA LYS A 100 -4.82 7.72 1.23
C LYS A 100 -6.31 8.09 1.20
N GLY A 101 -7.17 7.21 1.71
CA GLY A 101 -8.59 7.49 1.90
C GLY A 101 -8.83 8.67 2.85
N GLN A 102 -8.18 8.66 4.01
CA GLN A 102 -8.28 9.74 5.01
C GLN A 102 -7.77 11.08 4.47
N VAL A 103 -6.63 11.09 3.76
CA VAL A 103 -6.10 12.31 3.12
C VAL A 103 -7.08 12.88 2.09
N ASN A 104 -7.69 12.03 1.25
CA ASN A 104 -8.69 12.47 0.29
C ASN A 104 -9.94 13.04 0.96
N LEU A 105 -10.40 12.46 2.07
CA LEU A 105 -11.52 12.96 2.85
C LEU A 105 -11.21 14.32 3.48
N LEU A 106 -10.02 14.47 4.06
CA LEU A 106 -9.55 15.75 4.61
C LEU A 106 -9.44 16.81 3.51
N GLN A 107 -8.86 16.49 2.36
CA GLN A 107 -8.75 17.40 1.23
C GLN A 107 -10.13 17.85 0.73
N ARG A 108 -11.11 16.95 0.66
CA ARG A 108 -12.50 17.29 0.32
C ARG A 108 -13.17 18.15 1.40
N SER A 109 -12.91 17.89 2.67
CA SER A 109 -13.46 18.69 3.79
C SER A 109 -12.91 20.12 3.82
N GLN A 110 -11.75 20.36 3.21
CA GLN A 110 -11.14 21.68 3.09
C GLN A 110 -11.66 22.49 1.90
N ILE A 111 -12.33 21.84 0.95
CA ILE A 111 -13.00 22.54 -0.15
C ILE A 111 -14.23 23.25 0.42
N LYS A 112 -14.23 24.58 0.35
CA LYS A 112 -15.34 25.39 0.85
C LYS A 112 -16.25 25.79 -0.31
N THR A 113 -17.53 25.53 -0.14
CA THR A 113 -18.59 26.17 -0.94
C THR A 113 -19.00 27.44 -0.24
N LEU A 114 -18.94 28.56 -0.95
CA LEU A 114 -19.45 29.83 -0.45
C LEU A 114 -20.73 30.20 -1.19
N SER A 115 -21.75 30.59 -0.43
CA SER A 115 -23.06 30.97 -0.96
C SER A 115 -23.43 32.37 -0.47
N TYR A 116 -23.79 33.27 -1.40
CA TYR A 116 -24.14 34.65 -1.09
C TYR A 116 -25.40 35.10 -1.81
N PHE A 117 -26.19 35.94 -1.14
CA PHE A 117 -27.30 36.64 -1.79
C PHE A 117 -26.78 37.86 -2.57
N LEU A 118 -27.23 38.01 -3.80
CA LEU A 118 -26.83 39.12 -4.67
C LEU A 118 -27.90 40.22 -4.67
N ASP A 119 -27.50 41.43 -4.30
CA ASP A 119 -28.30 42.63 -4.43
C ASP A 119 -27.68 43.51 -5.54
N LEU A 120 -28.39 43.64 -6.66
CA LEU A 120 -27.96 44.46 -7.80
C LEU A 120 -28.38 45.91 -7.59
N ASP A 121 -27.43 46.84 -7.62
CA ASP A 121 -27.75 48.26 -7.45
C ASP A 121 -28.59 48.80 -8.61
N SER A 122 -29.57 49.67 -8.29
CA SER A 122 -30.43 50.37 -9.25
C SER A 122 -31.29 49.48 -10.17
N THR A 123 -31.83 48.36 -9.66
CA THR A 123 -32.75 47.50 -10.42
C THR A 123 -33.96 47.12 -9.57
N ASP A 124 -35.16 47.57 -9.97
CA ASP A 124 -36.43 47.23 -9.28
C ASP A 124 -36.94 45.83 -9.67
N VAL A 125 -36.49 45.31 -10.82
CA VAL A 125 -36.83 43.98 -11.33
C VAL A 125 -35.55 43.18 -11.46
N LEU A 126 -35.44 42.05 -10.74
CA LEU A 126 -34.26 41.19 -10.84
C LEU A 126 -34.19 40.53 -12.23
N PRO A 127 -33.03 40.58 -12.90
CA PRO A 127 -32.83 39.88 -14.17
C PRO A 127 -32.91 38.36 -13.97
N ASP A 128 -33.41 37.65 -14.99
CA ASP A 128 -33.52 36.19 -14.96
C ASP A 128 -32.11 35.55 -14.90
N PRO A 129 -31.84 34.67 -13.91
CA PRO A 129 -30.56 34.00 -13.71
C PRO A 129 -30.01 33.31 -14.96
N LYS A 130 -30.87 32.84 -15.88
CA LYS A 130 -30.45 32.20 -17.14
C LYS A 130 -29.66 33.12 -18.06
N TYR A 131 -29.84 34.43 -17.92
CA TYR A 131 -29.17 35.44 -18.74
C TYR A 131 -28.08 36.20 -17.97
N LEU A 132 -27.77 35.78 -16.74
CA LEU A 132 -26.70 36.35 -15.93
C LEU A 132 -25.44 35.50 -16.05
N LYS A 133 -24.39 36.11 -16.59
CA LYS A 133 -23.03 35.57 -16.53
C LYS A 133 -22.36 36.13 -15.28
N ILE A 134 -22.08 35.26 -14.31
CA ILE A 134 -21.38 35.64 -13.08
C ILE A 134 -19.97 35.09 -13.11
N THR A 135 -19.00 35.98 -12.95
CA THR A 135 -17.57 35.63 -12.89
C THR A 135 -16.92 36.19 -11.64
N TYR A 136 -15.97 35.43 -11.09
CA TYR A 136 -15.14 35.86 -9.97
C TYR A 136 -13.65 35.76 -10.33
N LYS A 137 -12.84 36.58 -9.66
CA LYS A 137 -11.38 36.59 -9.77
C LYS A 137 -10.76 36.28 -8.41
N LEU A 138 -9.65 35.54 -8.42
CA LEU A 138 -8.89 35.20 -7.23
C LEU A 138 -7.62 36.05 -7.15
N TRP A 139 -7.19 36.34 -5.93
CA TRP A 139 -5.92 37.00 -5.66
C TRP A 139 -4.75 36.13 -6.16
N GLY A 140 -3.82 36.73 -6.91
CA GLY A 140 -2.73 36.00 -7.58
C GLY A 140 -3.10 35.35 -8.92
N GLU A 141 -4.39 35.27 -9.27
CA GLU A 141 -4.88 34.84 -10.59
C GLU A 141 -5.82 35.89 -11.20
N GLU A 142 -5.47 37.18 -11.12
CA GLU A 142 -6.38 38.29 -11.50
C GLU A 142 -6.75 38.29 -12.99
N ASP A 143 -5.95 37.64 -13.83
CA ASP A 143 -6.22 37.48 -15.26
C ASP A 143 -7.22 36.36 -15.58
N LYS A 144 -7.54 35.49 -14.62
CA LYS A 144 -8.45 34.35 -14.82
C LYS A 144 -9.81 34.62 -14.20
N GLU A 145 -10.82 34.76 -15.06
CA GLU A 145 -12.22 34.80 -14.65
C GLU A 145 -12.79 33.39 -14.56
N LYS A 146 -13.30 33.02 -13.38
CA LYS A 146 -13.95 31.72 -13.15
C LYS A 146 -15.47 31.90 -13.05
N PRO A 147 -16.27 31.00 -13.64
CA PRO A 147 -17.72 31.09 -13.57
C PRO A 147 -18.23 30.75 -12.16
N ALA A 148 -19.25 31.46 -11.70
CA ALA A 148 -20.01 31.10 -10.50
C ALA A 148 -21.43 30.67 -10.89
N LEU A 149 -22.03 29.79 -10.09
CA LEU A 149 -23.41 29.34 -10.30
C LEU A 149 -24.36 30.39 -9.74
N CYS A 150 -25.45 30.68 -10.46
CA CYS A 150 -26.49 31.59 -10.05
C CYS A 150 -27.85 30.87 -10.07
N SER A 151 -28.60 30.96 -8.98
CA SER A 151 -29.97 30.43 -8.90
C SER A 151 -30.94 31.47 -8.34
N PRO A 152 -32.20 31.48 -8.80
CA PRO A 152 -33.24 32.32 -8.22
C PRO A 152 -33.69 31.72 -6.89
N VAL A 153 -33.83 32.54 -5.86
CA VAL A 153 -34.31 32.13 -4.53
C VAL A 153 -35.32 33.17 -4.02
N THR A 154 -36.44 32.71 -3.48
CA THR A 154 -37.41 33.59 -2.80
C THR A 154 -37.11 33.59 -1.31
N LEU A 155 -36.78 34.76 -0.75
CA LEU A 155 -36.49 34.91 0.69
C LEU A 155 -37.39 36.02 1.24
N PHE A 156 -38.17 35.71 2.29
CA PHE A 156 -39.15 36.64 2.88
C PHE A 156 -40.07 37.29 1.83
N GLU A 157 -40.63 36.45 0.93
CA GLU A 157 -41.54 36.88 -0.14
C GLU A 157 -40.94 37.82 -1.20
N LYS A 158 -39.62 38.05 -1.16
CA LYS A 158 -38.90 38.84 -2.17
C LYS A 158 -38.01 37.96 -3.04
N PRO A 159 -38.07 38.09 -4.38
CA PRO A 159 -37.14 37.40 -5.27
C PRO A 159 -35.72 37.91 -5.04
N ARG A 160 -34.77 37.00 -4.88
CA ARG A 160 -33.33 37.26 -4.74
C ARG A 160 -32.55 36.30 -5.64
N LEU A 161 -31.29 36.63 -5.88
CA LEU A 161 -30.35 35.76 -6.58
C LEU A 161 -29.37 35.17 -5.56
N LEU A 162 -29.16 33.86 -5.62
CA LEU A 162 -28.17 33.15 -4.83
C LEU A 162 -26.99 32.80 -5.75
N ILE A 163 -25.79 33.17 -5.33
CA ILE A 163 -24.55 32.81 -6.00
C ILE A 163 -23.85 31.75 -5.20
N THR A 164 -23.49 30.66 -5.85
CA THR A 164 -22.72 29.57 -5.27
C THR A 164 -21.37 29.48 -5.95
N ILE A 165 -20.31 29.66 -5.18
CA ILE A 165 -18.92 29.47 -5.61
C ILE A 165 -18.43 28.18 -4.99
N GLN A 166 -18.13 27.20 -5.85
CA GLN A 166 -17.65 25.88 -5.46
C GLN A 166 -16.14 25.81 -5.60
N ASP A 167 -15.54 24.80 -4.98
CA ASP A 167 -14.12 24.45 -5.14
C ASP A 167 -13.11 25.53 -4.69
N ILE A 168 -13.47 26.33 -3.68
CA ILE A 168 -12.55 27.32 -3.12
C ILE A 168 -11.55 26.63 -2.19
N LYS A 169 -10.26 26.78 -2.51
CA LYS A 169 -9.17 26.30 -1.67
C LYS A 169 -9.07 27.13 -0.38
N PRO A 170 -8.70 26.54 0.76
CA PRO A 170 -8.25 27.30 1.92
C PRO A 170 -7.15 28.28 1.48
N GLU A 171 -7.15 29.51 1.99
CA GLU A 171 -6.18 30.58 1.63
C GLU A 171 -6.42 31.29 0.29
N SER A 172 -7.44 30.92 -0.47
CA SER A 172 -7.84 31.69 -1.65
C SER A 172 -8.72 32.90 -1.28
N TYR A 173 -8.37 34.08 -1.79
CA TYR A 173 -9.12 35.32 -1.60
C TYR A 173 -9.78 35.75 -2.91
N ILE A 174 -11.08 35.98 -2.91
CA ILE A 174 -11.79 36.54 -4.06
C ILE A 174 -11.52 38.05 -4.09
N THR A 175 -11.02 38.58 -5.19
CA THR A 175 -10.69 40.01 -5.32
C THR A 175 -11.84 40.81 -5.92
N SER A 176 -12.55 40.21 -6.88
CA SER A 176 -13.71 40.82 -7.51
C SER A 176 -14.75 39.79 -7.93
N LEU A 177 -16.01 40.23 -7.91
CA LEU A 177 -17.16 39.51 -8.45
C LEU A 177 -17.85 40.43 -9.45
N THR A 178 -18.15 39.90 -10.64
CA THR A 178 -18.80 40.61 -11.73
C THR A 178 -20.04 39.83 -12.16
N ALA A 179 -21.17 40.52 -12.28
CA ALA A 179 -22.38 40.02 -12.92
C ALA A 179 -22.59 40.79 -14.22
N GLU A 180 -22.75 40.09 -15.34
CA GLU A 180 -23.09 40.65 -16.64
C GLU A 180 -24.42 40.06 -17.12
N ASP A 181 -25.39 40.91 -17.43
CA ASP A 181 -26.60 40.50 -18.13
C ASP A 181 -26.31 40.41 -19.63
N ILE A 182 -26.47 39.21 -20.19
CA ILE A 182 -26.19 38.90 -21.59
C ILE A 182 -27.15 39.65 -22.53
N LYS A 183 -28.40 39.90 -22.11
CA LYS A 183 -29.42 40.58 -22.92
C LYS A 183 -29.19 42.08 -22.97
N THR A 184 -28.99 42.69 -21.80
CA THR A 184 -28.91 44.15 -21.69
C THR A 184 -27.48 44.69 -21.72
N ARG A 185 -26.48 43.80 -21.71
CA ARG A 185 -25.04 44.12 -21.58
C ARG A 185 -24.71 44.95 -20.34
N ARG A 186 -25.62 44.99 -19.36
CA ARG A 186 -25.41 45.69 -18.09
C ARG A 186 -24.43 44.90 -17.22
N LYS A 187 -23.49 45.61 -16.61
CA LYS A 187 -22.45 45.04 -15.77
C LYS A 187 -22.54 45.62 -14.36
N TRP A 188 -22.47 44.74 -13.38
CA TRP A 188 -22.34 45.11 -11.98
C TRP A 188 -21.08 44.46 -11.43
N LYS A 189 -20.28 45.22 -10.68
CA LYS A 189 -18.99 44.79 -10.16
C LYS A 189 -18.84 45.21 -8.70
N VAL A 190 -18.19 44.37 -7.91
CA VAL A 190 -17.62 44.75 -6.62
C VAL A 190 -16.11 44.52 -6.67
N GLY A 191 -15.35 45.59 -6.44
CA GLY A 191 -13.92 45.51 -6.13
C GLY A 191 -13.78 45.52 -4.61
N ASN A 192 -13.12 44.52 -4.05
CA ASN A 192 -13.03 44.20 -2.61
C ASN A 192 -14.21 43.36 -2.12
N PHE A 193 -14.19 42.09 -2.51
CA PHE A 193 -15.08 41.09 -1.96
C PHE A 193 -14.66 40.74 -0.53
N PHE A 194 -15.46 41.16 0.47
CA PHE A 194 -15.29 40.77 1.87
C PHE A 194 -16.35 39.74 2.26
N PRO A 195 -15.97 38.50 2.62
CA PRO A 195 -16.91 37.40 2.85
C PRO A 195 -17.69 37.49 4.19
N LEU A 196 -17.68 38.64 4.87
CA LEU A 196 -18.25 38.80 6.22
C LEU A 196 -19.77 39.06 6.21
N SER A 197 -20.35 39.38 5.05
CA SER A 197 -21.79 39.62 4.91
C SER A 197 -22.47 38.49 4.12
N PRO A 198 -23.64 38.00 4.56
CA PRO A 198 -24.41 37.00 3.81
C PRO A 198 -25.01 37.56 2.50
N SER A 199 -25.04 38.89 2.34
CA SER A 199 -25.44 39.56 1.10
C SER A 199 -24.33 40.44 0.53
N LEU A 200 -24.24 40.45 -0.80
CA LEU A 200 -23.29 41.23 -1.59
C LEU A 200 -24.05 42.23 -2.45
N LYS A 201 -23.77 43.52 -2.23
CA LYS A 201 -24.29 44.59 -3.07
C LYS A 201 -23.31 44.87 -4.22
N LEU A 202 -23.71 44.56 -5.45
CA LEU A 202 -22.91 44.88 -6.64
C LEU A 202 -23.28 46.27 -7.15
N LYS A 203 -22.27 47.14 -7.32
CA LYS A 203 -22.46 48.47 -7.89
C LYS A 203 -22.42 48.40 -9.41
N ARG A 204 -23.21 49.24 -10.06
CA ARG A 204 -23.19 49.36 -11.52
C ARG A 204 -21.81 49.88 -11.96
N SER A 205 -21.21 49.21 -12.95
CA SER A 205 -19.93 49.59 -13.56
C SER A 205 -20.13 50.26 -14.90
#